data_AF-A0A7C5S210-F1
#
_entry.id   AF-A0A7C5S210-F1
#
_cell.length_a   1.000
_cell.length_b   1.000
_cell.length_c   1.000
_cell.angle_alpha   90.00
_cell.angle_beta   90.00
_cell.angle_gamma   90.00
#
_symmetry.space_group_name_H-M   'P 1'
#
loop_
_entity.id
_entity.type
_entity.pdbx_description
1 polymer ?
#
loop_
_entity_poly.entity_id
_entity_poly.type
_entity_poly.pdbx_seq_one_letter_code
_entity_poly.pdbx_strand_id
1 'polypeptide(L)'
;MLPANRHKGEQTMLNVKTVLVAGMILLAGSAAVLAQDTSSRGLARERLKEVGQDARRVTDENRTLSRHHTEVGRTFFDAHKYELAVVALKKAVELDPENKVAQDLLSRTESLLGVRRQQIRSVTEQLGVEMRIKIQESILELENHIQLASDYYNRADKPSAEDVSDKTRDAVLSKALHDLDIAREHVDRARDIIHWLPVDVDTSRQQSRVKGLSDAVTNLSNQKKAELASYAQLVAVREAEARRLRERDFEKQRISKLMDRAEMFAASQDFAKAMKTAREVLKLDPNHSGALSMVQNMRVKVTRSRDEKVAALNKEEKLNLNDQLTAATIPYARHLVYPDDWEDVRRRETVEMREADEPVWMKEIRRSLDKNVSFEFVETPLTEAVQFLQALTKVNIIFDPRALEQIGGDMPITLRVTDMPLHLALKWILRLANLDYTLKDEAVFISTSRYLAGEVELRVYDV
;
A
#
# COMPACT_ATOMS: atom_id res chain seq x y z
N MET A 1 -66.98 -34.50 -28.97
CA MET A 1 -68.42 -34.36 -28.67
C MET A 1 -69.04 -33.40 -29.68
N LEU A 2 -69.94 -33.95 -30.51
CA LEU A 2 -71.04 -33.31 -31.26
C LEU A 2 -70.74 -32.15 -32.25
N PRO A 3 -71.49 -32.08 -33.37
CA PRO A 3 -70.86 -31.98 -34.68
C PRO A 3 -71.23 -30.71 -35.46
N ALA A 4 -70.28 -30.23 -36.25
CA ALA A 4 -70.47 -29.15 -37.21
C ALA A 4 -71.29 -29.62 -38.43
N ASN A 5 -72.61 -29.64 -38.27
CA ASN A 5 -73.56 -29.97 -39.33
C ASN A 5 -74.37 -28.72 -39.71
N ARG A 6 -73.76 -27.75 -40.40
CA ARG A 6 -74.49 -26.60 -40.99
C ARG A 6 -74.03 -26.16 -42.38
N HIS A 7 -72.87 -26.59 -42.88
CA HIS A 7 -72.41 -26.17 -44.23
C HIS A 7 -72.81 -27.11 -45.38
N LYS A 8 -73.42 -28.27 -45.11
CA LYS A 8 -73.97 -29.14 -46.16
C LYS A 8 -75.36 -28.72 -46.66
N GLY A 9 -76.05 -27.78 -46.01
CA GLY A 9 -77.40 -27.36 -46.39
C GLY A 9 -77.46 -26.35 -47.54
N GLU A 10 -76.49 -25.44 -47.66
CA GLU A 10 -76.54 -24.37 -48.67
C GLU A 10 -75.88 -24.77 -50.00
N GLN A 11 -74.77 -25.52 -49.98
CA GLN A 11 -74.14 -26.02 -51.21
C GLN A 11 -74.98 -27.11 -51.89
N THR A 12 -75.73 -27.91 -51.13
CA THR A 12 -76.69 -28.85 -51.72
C THR A 12 -77.89 -28.12 -52.30
N MET A 13 -78.40 -27.06 -51.67
CA MET A 13 -79.51 -26.26 -52.22
C MET A 13 -79.16 -25.53 -53.52
N LEU A 14 -77.92 -25.03 -53.68
CA LEU A 14 -77.50 -24.37 -54.92
C LEU A 14 -77.34 -25.38 -56.06
N ASN A 15 -76.62 -26.49 -55.85
CA ASN A 15 -76.47 -27.55 -56.87
C ASN A 15 -77.79 -28.25 -57.18
N VAL A 16 -78.66 -28.45 -56.19
CA VAL A 16 -79.99 -29.03 -56.41
C VAL A 16 -80.85 -28.07 -57.21
N LYS A 17 -80.78 -26.74 -57.02
CA LYS A 17 -81.49 -25.76 -57.86
C LYS A 17 -80.96 -25.72 -59.29
N THR A 18 -79.65 -25.71 -59.53
CA THR A 18 -79.10 -25.71 -60.90
C THR A 18 -79.35 -27.03 -61.63
N VAL A 19 -79.27 -28.17 -60.93
CA VAL A 19 -79.59 -29.49 -61.48
C VAL A 19 -81.10 -29.68 -61.67
N LEU A 20 -81.96 -29.13 -60.80
CA LEU A 20 -83.41 -29.10 -61.03
C LEU A 20 -83.78 -28.21 -62.20
N VAL A 21 -83.10 -27.09 -62.40
CA VAL A 21 -83.32 -26.20 -63.54
C VAL A 21 -82.86 -26.86 -64.85
N ALA A 22 -81.69 -27.49 -64.89
CA ALA A 22 -81.22 -28.26 -66.04
C ALA A 22 -82.10 -29.50 -66.32
N GLY A 23 -82.55 -30.18 -65.27
CA GLY A 23 -83.49 -31.30 -65.33
C GLY A 23 -84.88 -30.88 -65.82
N MET A 24 -85.39 -29.73 -65.39
CA MET A 24 -86.65 -29.14 -65.90
C MET A 24 -86.53 -28.70 -67.36
N ILE A 25 -85.37 -28.19 -67.80
CA ILE A 25 -85.12 -27.82 -69.20
C ILE A 25 -85.13 -29.07 -70.10
N LEU A 26 -84.53 -30.18 -69.65
CA LEU A 26 -84.53 -31.48 -70.36
C LEU A 26 -85.91 -32.16 -70.36
N LEU A 27 -86.65 -32.11 -69.26
CA LEU A 27 -88.03 -32.63 -69.16
C LEU A 27 -89.04 -31.77 -69.93
N ALA A 28 -88.87 -30.45 -69.96
CA ALA A 28 -89.74 -29.55 -70.73
C ALA A 28 -89.46 -29.59 -72.23
N GLY A 29 -88.20 -29.82 -72.64
CA GLY A 29 -87.82 -30.07 -74.03
C GLY A 29 -88.44 -31.35 -74.60
N SER A 30 -88.59 -32.38 -73.75
CA SER A 30 -89.27 -33.63 -74.12
C SER A 30 -90.81 -33.53 -74.06
N ALA A 31 -91.37 -32.72 -73.14
CA ALA A 31 -92.81 -32.43 -73.12
C ALA A 31 -93.29 -31.57 -74.31
N ALA A 32 -92.44 -30.68 -74.85
CA ALA A 32 -92.79 -29.85 -76.02
C ALA A 32 -93.00 -30.65 -77.32
N VAL A 33 -92.40 -31.85 -77.42
CA VAL A 33 -92.54 -32.73 -78.59
C VAL A 33 -93.90 -33.44 -78.59
N LEU A 34 -94.50 -33.72 -77.43
CA LEU A 34 -95.66 -34.61 -77.27
C LEU A 34 -97.03 -33.92 -77.08
N ALA A 35 -97.11 -32.59 -77.05
CA ALA A 35 -98.40 -31.92 -76.86
C ALA A 35 -99.08 -31.56 -78.20
N GLN A 36 -100.27 -32.14 -78.42
CA GLN A 36 -101.15 -31.94 -79.59
C GLN A 36 -101.97 -30.63 -79.55
N ASP A 37 -101.65 -29.71 -78.63
CA ASP A 37 -102.39 -28.45 -78.47
C ASP A 37 -101.43 -27.25 -78.56
N THR A 38 -101.68 -26.34 -79.49
CA THR A 38 -100.81 -25.18 -79.77
C THR A 38 -100.65 -24.25 -78.57
N SER A 39 -101.62 -24.26 -77.65
CA SER A 39 -101.61 -23.50 -76.39
C SER A 39 -100.58 -24.02 -75.37
N SER A 40 -100.44 -25.34 -75.24
CA SER A 40 -99.53 -25.97 -74.25
C SER A 40 -98.05 -25.93 -74.65
N ARG A 41 -97.74 -25.96 -75.97
CA ARG A 41 -96.39 -25.70 -76.50
C ARG A 41 -95.94 -24.25 -76.30
N GLY A 42 -96.88 -23.30 -76.33
CA GLY A 42 -96.63 -21.88 -76.03
C GLY A 42 -96.24 -21.69 -74.56
N LEU A 43 -97.07 -22.19 -73.64
CA LEU A 43 -96.84 -22.17 -72.19
C LEU A 43 -95.56 -22.90 -71.77
N ALA A 44 -95.24 -24.05 -72.36
CA ALA A 44 -93.99 -24.76 -72.08
C ALA A 44 -92.76 -23.99 -72.56
N ARG A 45 -92.80 -23.35 -73.75
CA ARG A 45 -91.73 -22.48 -74.27
C ARG A 45 -91.59 -21.20 -73.46
N GLU A 46 -92.68 -20.65 -72.96
CA GLU A 46 -92.70 -19.45 -72.13
C GLU A 46 -92.10 -19.75 -70.75
N ARG A 47 -92.48 -20.86 -70.10
CA ARG A 47 -91.83 -21.33 -68.86
C ARG A 47 -90.37 -21.71 -69.06
N LEU A 48 -89.98 -22.28 -70.19
CA LEU A 48 -88.56 -22.55 -70.52
C LEU A 48 -87.77 -21.26 -70.73
N LYS A 49 -88.39 -20.24 -71.33
CA LYS A 49 -87.79 -18.91 -71.47
C LYS A 49 -87.70 -18.20 -70.13
N GLU A 50 -88.70 -18.32 -69.28
CA GLU A 50 -88.73 -17.76 -67.92
C GLU A 50 -87.70 -18.44 -67.02
N VAL A 51 -87.69 -19.77 -66.95
CA VAL A 51 -86.67 -20.56 -66.24
C VAL A 51 -85.27 -20.31 -66.81
N GLY A 52 -85.13 -20.15 -68.13
CA GLY A 52 -83.87 -19.80 -68.77
C GLY A 52 -83.42 -18.36 -68.51
N GLN A 53 -84.35 -17.41 -68.37
CA GLN A 53 -84.09 -16.02 -67.99
C GLN A 53 -83.73 -15.92 -66.50
N ASP A 54 -84.40 -16.68 -65.64
CA ASP A 54 -84.12 -16.74 -64.21
C ASP A 54 -82.78 -17.44 -63.93
N ALA A 55 -82.48 -18.52 -64.66
CA ALA A 55 -81.16 -19.14 -64.63
C ALA A 55 -80.06 -18.15 -65.06
N ARG A 56 -80.29 -17.38 -66.13
CA ARG A 56 -79.36 -16.34 -66.60
C ARG A 56 -79.18 -15.23 -65.58
N ARG A 57 -80.27 -14.73 -64.98
CA ARG A 57 -80.22 -13.72 -63.92
C ARG A 57 -79.42 -14.20 -62.72
N VAL A 58 -79.66 -15.42 -62.25
CA VAL A 58 -78.90 -16.00 -61.14
C VAL A 58 -77.43 -16.18 -61.52
N THR A 59 -77.12 -16.59 -62.75
CA THR A 59 -75.71 -16.66 -63.20
C THR A 59 -75.04 -15.30 -63.33
N ASP A 60 -75.78 -14.28 -63.77
CA ASP A 60 -75.28 -12.91 -63.90
C ASP A 60 -75.07 -12.26 -62.52
N GLU A 61 -76.00 -12.48 -61.59
CA GLU A 61 -75.87 -12.09 -60.17
C GLU A 61 -74.67 -12.78 -59.53
N ASN A 62 -74.53 -14.11 -59.69
CA ASN A 62 -73.38 -14.85 -59.18
C ASN A 62 -72.05 -14.37 -59.79
N ARG A 63 -72.04 -14.00 -61.07
CA ARG A 63 -70.86 -13.41 -61.73
C ARG A 63 -70.51 -12.03 -61.15
N THR A 64 -71.49 -11.18 -60.85
CA THR A 64 -71.24 -9.89 -60.19
C THR A 64 -70.72 -10.05 -58.76
N LEU A 65 -71.29 -10.99 -58.00
CA LEU A 65 -70.81 -11.33 -56.65
C LEU A 65 -69.42 -11.97 -56.67
N SER A 66 -69.12 -12.81 -57.66
CA SER A 66 -67.78 -13.37 -57.88
C SER A 66 -66.76 -12.26 -58.15
N ARG A 67 -67.08 -11.28 -59.01
CA ARG A 67 -66.20 -10.11 -59.25
C ARG A 67 -65.95 -9.32 -57.98
N HIS A 68 -66.99 -9.04 -57.21
CA HIS A 68 -66.86 -8.33 -55.94
C HIS A 68 -65.95 -9.09 -54.95
N HIS A 69 -66.16 -10.40 -54.78
CA HIS A 69 -65.31 -11.24 -53.94
C HIS A 69 -63.88 -11.37 -54.47
N THR A 70 -63.68 -11.29 -55.79
CA THR A 70 -62.35 -11.26 -56.42
C THR A 70 -61.63 -9.96 -56.07
N GLU A 71 -62.31 -8.81 -56.15
CA GLU A 71 -61.75 -7.51 -55.77
C GLU A 71 -61.41 -7.46 -54.28
N VAL A 72 -62.31 -7.92 -53.41
CA VAL A 72 -62.05 -8.05 -51.96
C VAL A 72 -60.83 -8.95 -51.72
N GLY A 73 -60.77 -10.10 -52.39
CA GLY A 73 -59.63 -11.01 -52.32
C GLY A 73 -58.31 -10.36 -52.76
N ARG A 74 -58.34 -9.55 -53.81
CA ARG A 74 -57.20 -8.77 -54.29
C ARG A 74 -56.74 -7.72 -53.27
N THR A 75 -57.68 -7.01 -52.61
CA THR A 75 -57.31 -6.05 -51.55
C THR A 75 -56.62 -6.74 -50.37
N PHE A 76 -57.08 -7.93 -49.96
CA PHE A 76 -56.42 -8.70 -48.91
C PHE A 76 -55.06 -9.25 -49.36
N PHE A 77 -54.92 -9.62 -50.64
CA PHE A 77 -53.65 -10.03 -51.22
C PHE A 77 -52.62 -8.89 -51.18
N ASP A 78 -53.01 -7.69 -51.63
CA ASP A 78 -52.15 -6.49 -51.62
C ASP A 78 -51.80 -6.06 -50.19
N ALA A 79 -52.73 -6.26 -49.24
CA ALA A 79 -52.51 -6.05 -47.81
C ALA A 79 -51.70 -7.19 -47.13
N HIS A 80 -51.17 -8.16 -47.89
CA HIS A 80 -50.39 -9.31 -47.40
C HIS A 80 -51.14 -10.23 -46.42
N LYS A 81 -52.47 -10.13 -46.37
CA LYS A 81 -53.37 -10.95 -45.55
C LYS A 81 -53.82 -12.18 -46.33
N TYR A 82 -52.85 -13.02 -46.69
CA TYR A 82 -53.06 -14.16 -47.59
C TYR A 82 -54.11 -15.18 -47.10
N GLU A 83 -54.26 -15.37 -45.79
CA GLU A 83 -55.30 -16.27 -45.23
C GLU A 83 -56.71 -15.77 -45.54
N LEU A 84 -56.96 -14.47 -45.35
CA LEU A 84 -58.25 -13.84 -45.66
C LEU A 84 -58.48 -13.74 -47.17
N ALA A 85 -57.41 -13.51 -47.94
CA ALA A 85 -57.47 -13.50 -49.41
C ALA A 85 -57.92 -14.87 -49.97
N VAL A 86 -57.39 -15.98 -49.46
CA VAL A 86 -57.78 -17.34 -49.89
C VAL A 86 -59.27 -17.60 -49.61
N VAL A 87 -59.79 -17.17 -48.45
CA VAL A 87 -61.22 -17.35 -48.11
C VAL A 87 -62.12 -16.56 -49.07
N ALA A 88 -61.77 -15.29 -49.35
CA ALA A 88 -62.54 -14.45 -50.27
C ALA A 88 -62.47 -14.96 -51.73
N LEU A 89 -61.29 -15.39 -52.18
CA LEU A 89 -61.08 -15.90 -53.54
C LEU A 89 -61.70 -17.29 -53.75
N LYS A 90 -61.72 -18.16 -52.74
CA LYS A 90 -62.47 -19.43 -52.80
C LYS A 90 -63.95 -19.18 -53.00
N LYS A 91 -64.52 -18.24 -52.25
CA LYS A 91 -65.92 -17.84 -52.42
C LYS A 91 -66.19 -17.26 -53.81
N ALA A 92 -65.24 -16.52 -54.40
CA ALA A 92 -65.35 -16.02 -55.77
C ALA A 92 -65.37 -17.16 -56.82
N VAL A 93 -64.51 -18.18 -56.65
CA VAL A 93 -64.44 -19.34 -57.54
C VAL A 93 -65.64 -20.28 -57.36
N GLU A 94 -66.19 -20.40 -56.15
CA GLU A 94 -67.44 -21.15 -55.89
C GLU A 94 -68.66 -20.52 -56.57
N LEU A 95 -68.71 -19.19 -56.66
CA LEU A 95 -69.81 -18.46 -57.29
C LEU A 95 -69.72 -18.42 -58.83
N ASP A 96 -68.51 -18.34 -59.38
CA ASP A 96 -68.28 -18.38 -60.83
C ASP A 96 -67.02 -19.21 -61.16
N PRO A 97 -67.19 -20.50 -61.51
CA PRO A 97 -66.10 -21.38 -61.89
C PRO A 97 -65.37 -20.97 -63.19
N GLU A 98 -65.94 -20.10 -64.03
CA GLU A 98 -65.32 -19.64 -65.29
C GLU A 98 -64.41 -18.40 -65.09
N ASN A 99 -64.37 -17.84 -63.87
CA ASN A 99 -63.58 -16.66 -63.55
C ASN A 99 -62.09 -16.98 -63.40
N LYS A 100 -61.36 -16.95 -64.53
CA LYS A 100 -59.91 -17.20 -64.59
C LYS A 100 -59.08 -16.30 -63.67
N VAL A 101 -59.47 -15.03 -63.53
CA VAL A 101 -58.75 -14.06 -62.69
C VAL A 101 -58.80 -14.46 -61.22
N ALA A 102 -59.97 -14.91 -60.74
CA ALA A 102 -60.11 -15.42 -59.38
C ALA A 102 -59.32 -16.72 -59.16
N GLN A 103 -59.30 -17.62 -60.15
CA GLN A 103 -58.54 -18.88 -60.09
C GLN A 103 -57.02 -18.64 -60.05
N ASP A 104 -56.50 -17.74 -60.90
CA ASP A 104 -55.07 -17.42 -60.96
C ASP A 104 -54.59 -16.73 -59.67
N LEU A 105 -55.37 -15.75 -59.17
CA LEU A 105 -55.11 -15.10 -57.88
C LEU A 105 -55.16 -16.11 -56.75
N LEU A 106 -56.18 -16.99 -56.71
CA LEU A 106 -56.30 -18.04 -55.70
C LEU A 106 -55.07 -18.95 -55.71
N SER A 107 -54.69 -19.49 -56.87
CA SER A 107 -53.51 -20.36 -57.01
C SER A 107 -52.22 -19.67 -56.55
N ARG A 108 -52.04 -18.39 -56.89
CA ARG A 108 -50.89 -17.58 -56.44
C ARG A 108 -50.91 -17.33 -54.94
N THR A 109 -52.07 -17.05 -54.35
CA THR A 109 -52.22 -16.86 -52.90
C THR A 109 -51.95 -18.16 -52.13
N GLU A 110 -52.44 -19.30 -52.64
CA GLU A 110 -52.26 -20.61 -52.02
C GLU A 110 -50.81 -21.07 -52.09
N SER A 111 -50.11 -20.82 -53.20
CA SER A 111 -48.67 -21.13 -53.32
C SER A 111 -47.81 -20.30 -52.36
N LEU A 112 -48.01 -18.98 -52.28
CA LEU A 112 -47.28 -18.10 -51.34
C LEU A 112 -47.53 -18.48 -49.88
N LEU A 113 -48.77 -18.82 -49.55
CA LEU A 113 -49.16 -19.22 -48.21
C LEU A 113 -48.64 -20.62 -47.85
N GLY A 114 -48.53 -21.53 -48.84
CA GLY A 114 -47.84 -22.80 -48.70
C GLY A 114 -46.35 -22.65 -48.37
N VAL A 115 -45.63 -21.82 -49.14
CA VAL A 115 -44.20 -21.52 -48.89
C VAL A 115 -44.00 -20.88 -47.52
N ARG A 116 -44.82 -19.89 -47.15
CA ARG A 116 -44.73 -19.22 -45.85
C ARG A 116 -45.02 -20.16 -44.69
N ARG A 117 -46.01 -21.06 -44.81
CA ARG A 117 -46.29 -22.09 -43.79
C ARG A 117 -45.12 -23.06 -43.63
N GLN A 118 -44.50 -23.48 -44.74
CA GLN A 118 -43.31 -24.34 -44.69
C GLN A 118 -42.12 -23.65 -44.04
N GLN A 119 -41.87 -22.37 -44.35
CA GLN A 119 -40.80 -21.57 -43.73
C GLN A 119 -41.03 -21.37 -42.24
N ILE A 120 -42.25 -21.02 -41.81
CA ILE A 120 -42.57 -20.89 -40.38
C ILE A 120 -42.36 -22.22 -39.69
N ARG A 121 -42.87 -23.31 -40.27
CA ARG A 121 -42.70 -24.66 -39.72
C ARG A 121 -41.22 -25.03 -39.58
N SER A 122 -40.41 -24.83 -40.63
CA SER A 122 -38.98 -25.13 -40.58
C SER A 122 -38.25 -24.30 -39.52
N VAL A 123 -38.57 -23.01 -39.39
CA VAL A 123 -37.99 -22.13 -38.36
C VAL A 123 -38.43 -22.57 -36.96
N THR A 124 -39.70 -22.92 -36.75
CA THR A 124 -40.18 -23.43 -35.46
C THR A 124 -39.58 -24.78 -35.09
N GLU A 125 -39.37 -25.67 -36.07
CA GLU A 125 -38.70 -26.95 -35.86
C GLU A 125 -37.22 -26.72 -35.50
N GLN A 126 -36.53 -25.80 -36.19
CA GLN A 126 -35.16 -25.40 -35.88
C GLN A 126 -35.04 -24.80 -34.48
N LEU A 127 -35.89 -23.84 -34.13
CA LEU A 127 -35.92 -23.24 -32.79
C LEU A 127 -36.23 -24.28 -31.72
N GLY A 128 -37.14 -25.22 -31.99
CA GLY A 128 -37.43 -26.33 -31.07
C GLY A 128 -36.24 -27.26 -30.88
N VAL A 129 -35.47 -27.54 -31.94
CA VAL A 129 -34.22 -28.29 -31.84
C VAL A 129 -33.18 -27.51 -31.04
N GLU A 130 -32.99 -26.23 -31.34
CA GLU A 130 -32.03 -25.36 -30.66
C GLU A 130 -32.33 -25.23 -29.17
N MET A 131 -33.59 -25.00 -28.79
CA MET A 131 -34.03 -24.97 -27.39
C MET A 131 -33.76 -26.30 -26.69
N ARG A 132 -34.02 -27.44 -27.33
CA ARG A 132 -33.70 -28.76 -26.76
C ARG A 132 -32.20 -28.93 -26.54
N ILE A 133 -31.37 -28.51 -27.49
CA ILE A 133 -29.91 -28.55 -27.35
C ILE A 133 -29.46 -27.68 -26.17
N LYS A 134 -29.99 -26.46 -26.06
CA LYS A 134 -29.67 -25.53 -24.96
C LYS A 134 -30.12 -26.05 -23.59
N ILE A 135 -31.29 -26.66 -23.51
CA ILE A 135 -31.76 -27.33 -22.29
C ILE A 135 -30.80 -28.48 -21.94
N GLN A 136 -30.44 -29.32 -22.92
CA GLN A 136 -29.52 -30.43 -22.68
C GLN A 136 -28.13 -29.97 -22.21
N GLU A 137 -27.62 -28.89 -22.80
CA GLU A 137 -26.36 -28.22 -22.39
C GLU A 137 -26.45 -27.77 -20.93
N SER A 138 -27.52 -27.04 -20.56
CA SER A 138 -27.71 -26.57 -19.18
C SER A 138 -27.86 -27.70 -18.15
N ILE A 139 -28.49 -28.82 -18.53
CA ILE A 139 -28.58 -30.01 -17.67
C ILE A 139 -27.19 -30.64 -17.46
N LEU A 140 -26.38 -30.70 -18.51
CA LEU A 140 -25.01 -31.22 -18.42
C LEU A 140 -24.12 -30.30 -17.57
N GLU A 141 -24.25 -28.98 -17.73
CA GLU A 141 -23.57 -27.99 -16.88
C GLU A 141 -23.98 -28.12 -15.41
N LEU A 142 -25.28 -28.31 -15.15
CA LEU A 142 -25.82 -28.56 -13.82
C LEU A 142 -25.19 -29.82 -13.20
N GLU A 143 -25.16 -30.92 -13.93
CA GLU A 143 -24.55 -32.17 -13.45
C GLU A 143 -23.05 -32.02 -13.19
N ASN A 144 -22.34 -31.31 -14.07
CA ASN A 144 -20.92 -31.00 -13.90
C ASN A 144 -20.68 -30.19 -12.62
N HIS A 145 -21.47 -29.15 -12.36
CA HIS A 145 -21.35 -28.38 -11.13
C HIS A 145 -21.65 -29.18 -9.86
N ILE A 146 -22.66 -30.06 -9.91
CA ILE A 146 -22.95 -30.97 -8.79
C ILE A 146 -21.77 -31.93 -8.55
N GLN A 147 -21.15 -32.45 -9.61
CA GLN A 147 -20.01 -33.35 -9.51
C GLN A 147 -18.78 -32.63 -8.94
N LEU A 148 -18.43 -31.46 -9.49
CA LEU A 148 -17.32 -30.65 -8.99
C LEU A 148 -17.51 -30.28 -7.51
N ALA A 149 -18.71 -29.85 -7.12
CA ALA A 149 -19.01 -29.57 -5.71
C ALA A 149 -18.79 -30.80 -4.82
N SER A 150 -19.23 -31.98 -5.27
CA SER A 150 -19.00 -33.24 -4.55
C SER A 150 -17.53 -33.60 -4.45
N ASP A 151 -16.74 -33.37 -5.49
CA ASP A 151 -15.31 -33.67 -5.51
C ASP A 151 -14.54 -32.76 -4.54
N TYR A 152 -14.81 -31.45 -4.56
CA TYR A 152 -14.22 -30.51 -3.61
C TYR A 152 -14.64 -30.80 -2.17
N TYR A 153 -15.92 -31.15 -1.95
CA TYR A 153 -16.39 -31.61 -0.64
C TYR A 153 -15.61 -32.84 -0.15
N ASN A 154 -15.43 -33.85 -1.01
CA ASN A 154 -14.70 -35.07 -0.66
C ASN A 154 -13.22 -34.81 -0.35
N ARG A 155 -12.56 -33.91 -1.09
CA ARG A 155 -11.19 -33.48 -0.81
C ARG A 155 -11.06 -32.79 0.56
N ALA A 156 -12.06 -31.98 0.93
CA ALA A 156 -12.06 -31.29 2.21
C ALA A 156 -12.41 -32.19 3.40
N ASP A 157 -13.29 -33.18 3.20
CA ASP A 157 -13.64 -34.18 4.23
C ASP A 157 -12.45 -35.12 4.48
N LYS A 158 -11.84 -35.61 3.40
CA LYS A 158 -10.72 -36.57 3.44
C LYS A 158 -9.54 -36.03 2.62
N PRO A 159 -8.68 -35.21 3.25
CA PRO A 159 -7.46 -34.73 2.59
C PRO A 159 -6.55 -35.90 2.22
N SER A 160 -5.96 -35.84 1.03
CA SER A 160 -5.01 -36.84 0.54
C SER A 160 -3.75 -36.89 1.43
N ALA A 161 -3.09 -38.04 1.52
CA ALA A 161 -1.89 -38.22 2.35
C ALA A 161 -0.75 -37.24 2.00
N GLU A 162 -0.59 -36.90 0.71
CA GLU A 162 0.34 -35.86 0.22
C GLU A 162 0.05 -34.47 0.78
N ASP A 163 -1.22 -34.13 1.03
CA ASP A 163 -1.61 -32.83 1.56
C ASP A 163 -1.32 -32.68 3.05
N VAL A 164 -1.15 -33.80 3.76
CA VAL A 164 -0.93 -33.83 5.22
C VAL A 164 0.54 -33.96 5.59
N SER A 165 1.35 -34.63 4.75
CA SER A 165 2.72 -35.08 5.10
C SER A 165 3.67 -33.96 5.55
N ASP A 166 3.62 -32.78 4.93
CA ASP A 166 4.59 -31.70 5.15
C ASP A 166 3.98 -30.37 5.64
N LYS A 167 2.67 -30.35 5.95
CA LYS A 167 1.94 -29.11 6.26
C LYS A 167 1.54 -29.03 7.72
N THR A 168 1.59 -27.82 8.28
CA THR A 168 1.03 -27.56 9.61
C THR A 168 -0.48 -27.85 9.60
N ARG A 169 -1.00 -28.27 10.75
CA ARG A 169 -2.44 -28.58 10.90
C ARG A 169 -3.33 -27.38 10.52
N ASP A 170 -2.87 -26.17 10.80
CA ASP A 170 -3.51 -24.91 10.38
C ASP A 170 -3.60 -24.78 8.85
N ALA A 171 -2.52 -25.05 8.12
CA ALA A 171 -2.51 -25.01 6.67
C ALA A 171 -3.43 -26.07 6.05
N VAL A 172 -3.51 -27.26 6.64
CA VAL A 172 -4.43 -28.33 6.19
C VAL A 172 -5.89 -27.91 6.39
N LEU A 173 -6.23 -27.35 7.55
CA LEU A 173 -7.59 -26.86 7.84
C LEU A 173 -7.97 -25.67 6.95
N SER A 174 -7.04 -24.74 6.73
CA SER A 174 -7.24 -23.59 5.85
C SER A 174 -7.46 -24.01 4.40
N LYS A 175 -6.71 -24.99 3.89
CA LYS A 175 -6.93 -25.56 2.55
C LYS A 175 -8.30 -26.23 2.47
N ALA A 176 -8.68 -27.04 3.45
CA ALA A 176 -9.98 -27.70 3.47
C ALA A 176 -11.14 -26.67 3.47
N LEU A 177 -11.00 -25.56 4.19
CA LEU A 177 -11.98 -24.47 4.15
C LEU A 177 -12.06 -23.80 2.78
N HIS A 178 -10.92 -23.58 2.12
CA HIS A 178 -10.88 -23.05 0.77
C HIS A 178 -11.59 -23.97 -0.24
N ASP A 179 -11.31 -25.28 -0.18
CA ASP A 179 -11.99 -26.28 -1.02
C ASP A 179 -13.51 -26.28 -0.76
N LEU A 180 -13.95 -26.11 0.49
CA LEU A 180 -15.38 -26.01 0.83
C LEU A 180 -16.04 -24.73 0.34
N ASP A 181 -15.31 -23.61 0.27
CA ASP A 181 -15.82 -22.38 -0.30
C ASP A 181 -15.98 -22.49 -1.83
N ILE A 182 -15.05 -23.16 -2.53
CA ILE A 182 -15.19 -23.51 -3.95
C ILE A 182 -16.40 -24.46 -4.15
N ALA A 183 -16.56 -25.46 -3.29
CA ALA A 183 -17.71 -26.35 -3.34
C ALA A 183 -19.03 -25.59 -3.19
N ARG A 184 -19.09 -24.61 -2.27
CA ARG A 184 -20.26 -23.75 -2.08
C ARG A 184 -20.58 -22.94 -3.34
N GLU A 185 -19.58 -22.35 -3.99
CA GLU A 185 -19.76 -21.61 -5.24
C GLU A 185 -20.38 -22.47 -6.34
N HIS A 186 -19.93 -23.73 -6.49
CA HIS A 186 -20.52 -24.67 -7.44
C HIS A 186 -21.95 -25.09 -7.08
N VAL A 187 -22.26 -25.25 -5.80
CA VAL A 187 -23.64 -25.49 -5.32
C VAL A 187 -24.55 -24.31 -5.64
N ASP A 188 -24.07 -23.08 -5.46
CA ASP A 188 -24.84 -21.87 -5.77
C ASP A 188 -25.07 -21.74 -7.27
N ARG A 189 -24.05 -21.96 -8.12
CA ARG A 189 -24.22 -22.04 -9.59
C ARG A 189 -25.21 -23.11 -10.02
N ALA A 190 -25.16 -24.29 -9.40
CA ALA A 190 -26.13 -25.36 -9.67
C ALA A 190 -27.57 -24.93 -9.30
N ARG A 191 -27.74 -24.19 -8.21
CA ARG A 191 -29.04 -23.62 -7.81
C ARG A 191 -29.54 -22.59 -8.82
N ASP A 192 -28.65 -21.72 -9.32
CA ASP A 192 -28.99 -20.71 -10.32
C ASP A 192 -29.41 -21.36 -11.64
N ILE A 193 -28.70 -22.39 -12.11
CA ILE A 193 -29.08 -23.11 -13.33
C ILE A 193 -30.47 -23.74 -13.18
N ILE A 194 -30.75 -24.38 -12.04
CA ILE A 194 -32.09 -24.93 -11.75
C ILE A 194 -33.16 -23.84 -11.78
N HIS A 195 -32.84 -22.64 -11.27
CA HIS A 195 -33.79 -21.52 -11.23
C HIS A 195 -34.17 -21.03 -12.63
N TRP A 196 -33.21 -20.99 -13.56
CA TRP A 196 -33.42 -20.46 -14.93
C TRP A 196 -33.86 -21.53 -15.95
N LEU A 197 -33.89 -22.81 -15.57
CA LEU A 197 -34.38 -23.89 -16.42
C LEU A 197 -35.90 -23.76 -16.67
N PRO A 198 -36.40 -24.12 -17.87
CA PRO A 198 -37.84 -24.14 -18.14
C PRO A 198 -38.59 -25.06 -17.17
N VAL A 199 -39.78 -24.62 -16.73
CA VAL A 199 -40.61 -25.32 -15.73
C VAL A 199 -41.02 -26.74 -16.17
N ASP A 200 -41.04 -27.00 -17.49
CA ASP A 200 -41.40 -28.30 -18.06
C ASP A 200 -40.33 -29.40 -17.81
N VAL A 201 -39.12 -29.03 -17.39
CA VAL A 201 -38.03 -29.97 -17.11
C VAL A 201 -38.08 -30.41 -15.65
N ASP A 202 -38.25 -31.72 -15.41
CA ASP A 202 -38.20 -32.26 -14.05
C ASP A 202 -36.78 -32.22 -13.47
N THR A 203 -36.59 -31.34 -12.49
CA THR A 203 -35.31 -31.12 -11.79
C THR A 203 -35.37 -31.52 -10.30
N SER A 204 -36.43 -32.24 -9.89
CA SER A 204 -36.70 -32.55 -8.47
C SER A 204 -35.56 -33.32 -7.79
N ARG A 205 -34.94 -34.25 -8.53
CA ARG A 205 -33.80 -35.05 -8.03
C ARG A 205 -32.56 -34.18 -7.84
N GLN A 206 -32.26 -33.32 -8.79
CA GLN A 206 -31.12 -32.40 -8.76
C GLN A 206 -31.27 -31.40 -7.63
N GLN A 207 -32.47 -30.84 -7.44
CA GLN A 207 -32.80 -29.95 -6.32
C GLN A 207 -32.49 -30.61 -4.96
N SER A 208 -32.92 -31.86 -4.79
CA SER A 208 -32.65 -32.62 -3.55
C SER A 208 -31.16 -32.87 -3.32
N ARG A 209 -30.41 -33.20 -4.39
CA ARG A 209 -28.96 -33.38 -4.34
C ARG A 209 -28.23 -32.08 -3.99
N VAL A 210 -28.57 -30.97 -4.65
CA VAL A 210 -27.99 -29.64 -4.42
C VAL A 210 -28.27 -29.19 -2.99
N LYS A 211 -29.49 -29.40 -2.48
CA LYS A 211 -29.85 -29.08 -1.10
C LYS A 211 -29.03 -29.92 -0.10
N GLY A 212 -28.99 -31.24 -0.28
CA GLY A 212 -28.21 -32.13 0.59
C GLY A 212 -26.71 -31.80 0.59
N LEU A 213 -26.14 -31.49 -0.57
CA LEU A 213 -24.75 -31.04 -0.69
C LEU A 213 -24.53 -29.67 -0.03
N SER A 214 -25.46 -28.73 -0.19
CA SER A 214 -25.40 -27.42 0.48
C SER A 214 -25.35 -27.56 2.00
N ASP A 215 -26.23 -28.39 2.55
CA ASP A 215 -26.29 -28.64 4.00
C ASP A 215 -25.02 -29.37 4.48
N ALA A 216 -24.51 -30.33 3.72
CA ALA A 216 -23.25 -31.02 4.03
C ALA A 216 -22.04 -30.06 4.02
N VAL A 217 -21.90 -29.23 2.98
CA VAL A 217 -20.81 -28.25 2.84
C VAL A 217 -20.85 -27.23 3.96
N THR A 218 -22.04 -26.72 4.31
CA THR A 218 -22.18 -25.74 5.40
C THR A 218 -21.84 -26.34 6.76
N ASN A 219 -22.31 -27.54 7.06
CA ASN A 219 -22.00 -28.25 8.31
C ASN A 219 -20.50 -28.55 8.43
N LEU A 220 -19.88 -29.10 7.38
CA LEU A 220 -18.46 -29.40 7.37
C LEU A 220 -17.60 -28.12 7.46
N SER A 221 -18.00 -27.04 6.77
CA SER A 221 -17.33 -25.73 6.86
C SER A 221 -17.35 -25.20 8.29
N ASN A 222 -18.50 -25.28 8.97
CA ASN A 222 -18.62 -24.85 10.37
C ASN A 222 -17.77 -25.71 11.31
N GLN A 223 -17.76 -27.03 11.10
CA GLN A 223 -16.91 -27.95 11.87
C GLN A 223 -15.42 -27.60 11.69
N LYS A 224 -14.95 -27.44 10.46
CA LYS A 224 -13.54 -27.11 10.18
C LYS A 224 -13.16 -25.72 10.71
N LYS A 225 -14.05 -24.74 10.66
CA LYS A 225 -13.85 -23.42 11.30
C LYS A 225 -13.71 -23.53 12.82
N ALA A 226 -14.53 -24.36 13.46
CA ALA A 226 -14.43 -24.62 14.90
C ALA A 226 -13.14 -25.36 15.27
N GLU A 227 -12.73 -26.35 14.47
CA GLU A 227 -11.44 -27.05 14.62
C GLU A 227 -10.26 -26.08 14.49
N LEU A 228 -10.32 -25.18 13.51
CA LEU A 228 -9.30 -24.15 13.30
C LEU A 228 -9.23 -23.16 14.47
N ALA A 229 -10.38 -22.66 14.93
CA ALA A 229 -10.45 -21.74 16.06
C ALA A 229 -9.94 -22.38 17.36
N SER A 230 -10.31 -23.63 17.64
CA SER A 230 -9.83 -24.37 18.82
C SER A 230 -8.33 -24.65 18.76
N TYR A 231 -7.79 -24.95 17.57
CA TYR A 231 -6.36 -25.10 17.36
C TYR A 231 -5.61 -23.78 17.60
N ALA A 232 -6.10 -22.67 17.03
CA ALA A 232 -5.50 -21.35 17.22
C ALA A 232 -5.50 -20.91 18.69
N GLN A 233 -6.60 -21.16 19.41
CA GLN A 233 -6.67 -20.90 20.86
C GLN A 233 -5.64 -21.71 21.63
N LEU A 234 -5.49 -23.00 21.32
CA LEU A 234 -4.51 -23.86 21.98
C LEU A 234 -3.07 -23.41 21.71
N VAL A 235 -2.75 -23.01 20.48
CA VAL A 235 -1.42 -22.45 20.16
C VAL A 235 -1.18 -21.15 20.92
N ALA A 236 -2.16 -20.24 20.95
CA ALA A 236 -2.07 -18.98 21.69
C ALA A 236 -1.87 -19.19 23.20
N VAL A 237 -2.57 -20.16 23.81
CA VAL A 237 -2.39 -20.52 25.22
C VAL A 237 -0.98 -21.04 25.46
N ARG A 238 -0.48 -21.97 24.64
CA ARG A 238 0.89 -22.50 24.76
C ARG A 238 1.93 -21.41 24.62
N GLU A 239 1.76 -20.50 23.67
CA GLU A 239 2.69 -19.39 23.47
C GLU A 239 2.66 -18.41 24.66
N ALA A 240 1.47 -18.08 25.17
CA ALA A 240 1.31 -17.24 26.34
C ALA A 240 1.94 -17.87 27.60
N GLU A 241 1.78 -19.17 27.80
CA GLU A 241 2.44 -19.91 28.89
C GLU A 241 3.95 -19.90 28.74
N ALA A 242 4.47 -20.19 27.54
CA ALA A 242 5.90 -20.14 27.26
C ALA A 242 6.49 -18.74 27.42
N ARG A 243 5.71 -17.68 27.14
CA ARG A 243 6.11 -16.29 27.38
C ARG A 243 6.15 -15.97 28.87
N ARG A 244 5.11 -16.34 29.62
CA ARG A 244 5.05 -16.18 31.08
C ARG A 244 6.20 -16.89 31.80
N LEU A 245 6.55 -18.12 31.37
CA LEU A 245 7.69 -18.85 31.92
C LEU A 245 8.99 -18.09 31.67
N ARG A 246 9.23 -17.63 30.43
CA ARG A 246 10.41 -16.82 30.08
C ARG A 246 10.51 -15.52 30.89
N GLU A 247 9.39 -14.82 31.10
CA GLU A 247 9.33 -13.61 31.91
C GLU A 247 9.69 -13.90 33.37
N ARG A 248 9.11 -14.96 33.95
CA ARG A 248 9.45 -15.39 35.32
C ARG A 248 10.92 -15.75 35.47
N ASP A 249 11.49 -16.44 34.48
CA ASP A 249 12.91 -16.84 34.51
C ASP A 249 13.82 -15.60 34.36
N PHE A 250 13.46 -14.66 33.49
CA PHE A 250 14.18 -13.39 33.36
C PHE A 250 14.12 -12.56 34.64
N GLU A 251 12.95 -12.49 35.28
CA GLU A 251 12.77 -11.78 36.55
C GLU A 251 13.59 -12.42 37.69
N LYS A 252 13.60 -13.76 37.79
CA LYS A 252 14.46 -14.49 38.73
C LYS A 252 15.94 -14.20 38.48
N GLN A 253 16.40 -14.23 37.23
CA GLN A 253 17.80 -13.92 36.89
C GLN A 253 18.14 -12.46 37.22
N ARG A 254 17.22 -11.53 36.98
CA ARG A 254 17.38 -10.11 37.34
C ARG A 254 17.50 -9.94 38.86
N ILE A 255 16.63 -10.60 39.63
CA ILE A 255 16.68 -10.61 41.09
C ILE A 255 18.02 -11.19 41.56
N SER A 256 18.47 -12.32 41.00
CA SER A 256 19.77 -12.92 41.32
C SER A 256 20.91 -11.94 41.09
N LYS A 257 21.00 -11.31 39.91
CA LYS A 257 22.07 -10.35 39.61
C LYS A 257 22.07 -9.12 40.53
N LEU A 258 20.88 -8.65 40.92
CA LEU A 258 20.75 -7.55 41.88
C LEU A 258 21.18 -7.97 43.29
N MET A 259 20.86 -9.20 43.68
CA MET A 259 21.35 -9.79 44.94
C MET A 259 22.86 -9.95 44.93
N ASP A 260 23.45 -10.52 43.87
CA ASP A 260 24.90 -10.66 43.71
C ASP A 260 25.60 -9.30 43.81
N ARG A 261 25.03 -8.27 43.16
CA ARG A 261 25.54 -6.89 43.25
C ARG A 261 25.43 -6.32 44.65
N ALA A 262 24.33 -6.58 45.35
CA ALA A 262 24.15 -6.15 46.73
C ALA A 262 25.21 -6.82 47.64
N GLU A 263 25.52 -8.09 47.39
CA GLU A 263 26.57 -8.83 48.10
C GLU A 263 27.96 -8.25 47.82
N MET A 264 28.28 -7.91 46.57
CA MET A 264 29.52 -7.21 46.22
C MET A 264 29.66 -5.86 46.93
N PHE A 265 28.58 -5.07 47.03
CA PHE A 265 28.60 -3.81 47.78
C PHE A 265 28.76 -4.04 49.29
N ALA A 266 28.18 -5.11 49.83
CA ALA A 266 28.38 -5.48 51.22
C ALA A 266 29.83 -5.91 51.50
N ALA A 267 30.45 -6.64 50.57
CA ALA A 267 31.85 -7.07 50.65
C ALA A 267 32.83 -5.88 50.60
N SER A 268 32.54 -4.87 49.77
CA SER A 268 33.32 -3.62 49.68
C SER A 268 33.05 -2.63 50.83
N GLN A 269 32.29 -3.03 51.87
CA GLN A 269 31.88 -2.22 53.03
C GLN A 269 31.02 -0.98 52.68
N ASP A 270 30.52 -0.89 51.45
CA ASP A 270 29.69 0.20 50.96
C ASP A 270 28.21 -0.07 51.31
N PHE A 271 27.91 -0.15 52.61
CA PHE A 271 26.63 -0.65 53.15
C PHE A 271 25.41 0.17 52.70
N ALA A 272 25.58 1.47 52.44
CA ALA A 272 24.49 2.32 51.97
C ALA A 272 24.01 1.93 50.56
N LYS A 273 24.94 1.60 49.65
CA LYS A 273 24.62 1.14 48.29
C LYS A 273 24.03 -0.27 48.32
N ALA A 274 24.62 -1.17 49.11
CA ALA A 274 24.10 -2.52 49.32
C ALA A 274 22.65 -2.51 49.82
N MET A 275 22.34 -1.63 50.79
CA MET A 275 20.97 -1.46 51.29
C MET A 275 20.02 -0.95 50.20
N LYS A 276 20.49 -0.02 49.35
CA LYS A 276 19.68 0.53 48.25
C LYS A 276 19.36 -0.54 47.21
N THR A 277 20.34 -1.33 46.75
CA THR A 277 20.12 -2.41 45.78
C THR A 277 19.24 -3.52 46.34
N ALA A 278 19.41 -3.90 47.61
CA ALA A 278 18.53 -4.87 48.26
C ALA A 278 17.08 -4.37 48.37
N ARG A 279 16.86 -3.07 48.62
CA ARG A 279 15.51 -2.47 48.53
C ARG A 279 14.95 -2.46 47.11
N GLU A 280 15.79 -2.32 46.08
CA GLU A 280 15.34 -2.44 44.68
C GLU A 280 14.84 -3.85 44.38
N VAL A 281 15.47 -4.89 44.94
CA VAL A 281 14.95 -6.26 44.89
C VAL A 281 13.58 -6.37 45.56
N LEU A 282 13.39 -5.77 46.73
CA LEU A 282 12.09 -5.78 47.43
C LEU A 282 10.97 -5.02 46.70
N LYS A 283 11.32 -4.09 45.81
CA LYS A 283 10.33 -3.45 44.93
C LYS A 283 9.84 -4.39 43.83
N LEU A 284 10.69 -5.32 43.39
CA LEU A 284 10.34 -6.35 42.41
C LEU A 284 9.62 -7.52 43.07
N ASP A 285 10.17 -8.02 44.18
CA ASP A 285 9.58 -9.08 45.00
C ASP A 285 9.51 -8.65 46.48
N PRO A 286 8.35 -8.15 46.95
CA PRO A 286 8.16 -7.71 48.32
C PRO A 286 8.40 -8.77 49.39
N ASN A 287 8.30 -10.07 49.05
CA ASN A 287 8.43 -11.17 49.99
C ASN A 287 9.78 -11.92 49.87
N HIS A 288 10.77 -11.33 49.18
CA HIS A 288 12.08 -11.96 49.04
C HIS A 288 12.83 -11.97 50.39
N SER A 289 12.90 -13.14 51.03
CA SER A 289 13.50 -13.32 52.36
C SER A 289 14.98 -12.91 52.44
N GLY A 290 15.75 -13.21 51.39
CA GLY A 290 17.17 -12.84 51.29
C GLY A 290 17.37 -11.32 51.30
N ALA A 291 16.61 -10.58 50.49
CA ALA A 291 16.73 -9.12 50.47
C ALA A 291 16.21 -8.47 51.76
N LEU A 292 15.13 -8.98 52.37
CA LEU A 292 14.61 -8.47 53.64
C LEU A 292 15.67 -8.54 54.74
N SER A 293 16.27 -9.72 54.93
CA SER A 293 17.35 -9.93 55.91
C SER A 293 18.58 -9.06 55.60
N MET A 294 18.93 -8.94 54.32
CA MET A 294 20.04 -8.09 53.90
C MET A 294 19.81 -6.61 54.24
N VAL A 295 18.62 -6.07 53.97
CA VAL A 295 18.27 -4.67 54.30
C VAL A 295 18.37 -4.42 55.81
N GLN A 296 17.87 -5.34 56.64
CA GLN A 296 17.96 -5.22 58.10
C GLN A 296 19.42 -5.21 58.57
N ASN A 297 20.23 -6.15 58.08
CA ASN A 297 21.65 -6.25 58.41
C ASN A 297 22.43 -5.00 57.98
N MET A 298 22.20 -4.52 56.75
CA MET A 298 22.88 -3.33 56.24
C MET A 298 22.46 -2.06 56.98
N ARG A 299 21.20 -1.95 57.43
CA ARG A 299 20.74 -0.80 58.23
C ARG A 299 21.60 -0.59 59.47
N VAL A 300 21.83 -1.65 60.22
CA VAL A 300 22.64 -1.62 61.46
C VAL A 300 24.09 -1.25 61.15
N LYS A 301 24.65 -1.77 60.04
CA LYS A 301 26.03 -1.44 59.62
C LYS A 301 26.16 0.01 59.16
N VAL A 302 25.17 0.57 58.47
CA VAL A 302 25.15 1.98 58.03
C VAL A 302 25.11 2.92 59.22
N THR A 303 24.23 2.67 60.21
CA THR A 303 24.18 3.50 61.43
C THR A 303 25.50 3.44 62.18
N ARG A 304 26.04 2.23 62.38
CA ARG A 304 27.33 2.05 63.05
C ARG A 304 28.48 2.78 62.35
N SER A 305 28.61 2.64 61.03
CA SER A 305 29.65 3.33 60.25
C SER A 305 29.49 4.85 60.31
N ARG A 306 28.25 5.36 60.32
CA ARG A 306 27.98 6.78 60.49
C ARG A 306 28.38 7.27 61.88
N ASP A 307 28.01 6.53 62.92
CA ASP A 307 28.33 6.87 64.31
C ASP A 307 29.84 6.87 64.54
N GLU A 308 30.58 5.91 63.97
CA GLU A 308 32.05 5.87 63.99
C GLU A 308 32.68 7.11 63.33
N LYS A 309 32.17 7.54 62.15
CA LYS A 309 32.64 8.76 61.47
C LYS A 309 32.34 10.01 62.28
N VAL A 310 31.14 10.12 62.84
CA VAL A 310 30.75 11.26 63.68
C VAL A 310 31.59 11.29 64.96
N ALA A 311 31.87 10.13 65.57
CA ALA A 311 32.74 10.04 66.74
C ALA A 311 34.19 10.45 66.40
N ALA A 312 34.71 10.05 65.24
CA ALA A 312 36.03 10.47 64.78
C ALA A 312 36.11 11.99 64.57
N LEU A 313 35.15 12.59 63.86
CA LEU A 313 35.07 14.04 63.67
C LEU A 313 34.93 14.79 65.00
N ASN A 314 34.02 14.35 65.87
CA ASN A 314 33.86 14.96 67.20
C ASN A 314 35.13 14.84 68.05
N LYS A 315 35.93 13.79 67.86
CA LYS A 315 37.22 13.64 68.54
C LYS A 315 38.24 14.63 68.00
N GLU A 316 38.34 14.79 66.68
CA GLU A 316 39.20 15.80 66.05
C GLU A 316 38.81 17.22 66.49
N GLU A 317 37.52 17.56 66.41
CA GLU A 317 37.02 18.87 66.85
C GLU A 317 37.29 19.13 68.34
N LYS A 318 37.16 18.10 69.20
CA LYS A 318 37.52 18.22 70.61
C LYS A 318 39.01 18.47 70.83
N LEU A 319 39.88 17.83 70.04
CA LEU A 319 41.33 18.06 70.11
C LEU A 319 41.64 19.50 69.68
N ASN A 320 41.10 19.95 68.55
CA ASN A 320 41.26 21.33 68.07
C ASN A 320 40.80 22.35 69.11
N LEU A 321 39.62 22.13 69.72
CA LEU A 321 39.09 23.00 70.76
C LEU A 321 39.99 23.01 72.01
N ASN A 322 40.56 21.86 72.39
CA ASN A 322 41.50 21.77 73.50
C ASN A 322 42.80 22.52 73.19
N ASP A 323 43.33 22.41 71.96
CA ASP A 323 44.52 23.13 71.52
C ASP A 323 44.28 24.64 71.53
N GLN A 324 43.11 25.10 71.06
CA GLN A 324 42.70 26.50 71.16
C GLN A 324 42.58 26.97 72.62
N LEU A 325 41.98 26.15 73.50
CA LEU A 325 41.82 26.49 74.91
C LEU A 325 43.17 26.57 75.62
N THR A 326 44.07 25.62 75.37
CA THR A 326 45.43 25.61 75.92
C THR A 326 46.23 26.81 75.43
N ALA A 327 46.17 27.15 74.14
CA ALA A 327 46.75 28.36 73.59
C ALA A 327 46.24 29.62 74.31
N ALA A 328 44.91 29.75 74.50
CA ALA A 328 44.29 30.88 75.19
C ALA A 328 44.63 30.95 76.70
N THR A 329 45.02 29.82 77.31
CA THR A 329 45.41 29.75 78.73
C THR A 329 46.81 30.32 78.97
N ILE A 330 47.68 30.32 77.96
CA ILE A 330 49.01 30.94 78.03
C ILE A 330 48.82 32.46 78.04
N PRO A 331 49.13 33.17 79.15
CA PRO A 331 48.97 34.62 79.19
C PRO A 331 49.99 35.29 78.26
N TYR A 332 49.52 35.84 77.14
CA TYR A 332 50.38 36.62 76.24
C TYR A 332 50.80 37.94 76.92
N ALA A 333 52.11 38.22 76.99
CA ALA A 333 52.56 39.58 77.22
C ALA A 333 52.12 40.42 76.01
N ARG A 334 51.21 41.38 76.21
CA ARG A 334 50.47 42.15 75.16
C ARG A 334 51.31 42.83 74.07
N HIS A 335 52.64 42.78 74.15
CA HIS A 335 53.55 43.59 73.35
C HIS A 335 54.25 42.80 72.24
N LEU A 336 54.23 41.45 72.25
CA LEU A 336 54.90 40.65 71.21
C LEU A 336 54.18 39.32 70.96
N VAL A 337 53.19 39.33 70.08
CA VAL A 337 52.54 38.13 69.55
C VAL A 337 52.90 38.05 68.07
N TYR A 338 53.62 37.00 67.66
CA TYR A 338 53.91 36.75 66.25
C TYR A 338 52.67 36.15 65.57
N PRO A 339 52.37 36.50 64.31
CA PRO A 339 51.31 35.85 63.53
C PRO A 339 51.57 34.34 63.34
N ASP A 340 50.53 33.51 63.31
CA ASP A 340 50.63 32.05 63.15
C ASP A 340 51.34 31.65 61.84
N ASP A 341 51.26 32.50 60.83
CA ASP A 341 51.82 32.27 59.48
C ASP A 341 53.33 32.60 59.38
N TRP A 342 54.03 32.78 60.50
CA TRP A 342 55.41 33.25 60.50
C TRP A 342 56.37 32.32 59.75
N GLU A 343 56.13 31.00 59.74
CA GLU A 343 56.91 30.07 58.92
C GLU A 343 56.69 30.29 57.42
N ASP A 344 55.49 30.65 57.00
CA ASP A 344 55.18 30.96 55.60
C ASP A 344 55.72 32.33 55.19
N VAL A 345 55.67 33.32 56.09
CA VAL A 345 56.33 34.62 55.91
C VAL A 345 57.84 34.46 55.81
N ARG A 346 58.45 33.58 56.61
CA ARG A 346 59.88 33.25 56.55
C ARG A 346 60.26 32.47 55.30
N ARG A 347 59.35 31.64 54.76
CA ARG A 347 59.55 30.88 53.51
C ARG A 347 59.34 31.72 52.24
N ARG A 348 58.83 32.95 52.34
CA ARG A 348 58.80 33.87 51.20
C ARG A 348 60.24 34.27 50.88
N GLU A 349 60.84 33.62 49.89
CA GLU A 349 61.98 34.17 49.16
C GLU A 349 61.57 35.55 48.61
N THR A 350 62.48 36.52 48.73
CA THR A 350 62.35 37.84 48.13
C THR A 350 61.86 37.68 46.69
N VAL A 351 60.75 38.32 46.33
CA VAL A 351 60.23 38.33 44.97
C VAL A 351 61.24 39.07 44.10
N GLU A 352 62.26 38.36 43.61
CA GLU A 352 63.07 38.85 42.51
C GLU A 352 62.16 38.94 41.28
N MET A 353 61.94 40.18 40.85
CA MET A 353 61.65 40.62 39.49
C MET A 353 61.14 39.52 38.54
N ARG A 354 59.82 39.27 38.54
CA ARG A 354 59.17 38.72 37.34
C ARG A 354 59.24 39.81 36.26
N GLU A 355 60.20 39.68 35.35
CA GLU A 355 60.24 40.45 34.10
C GLU A 355 58.89 40.30 33.39
N ALA A 356 58.24 41.43 33.09
CA ALA A 356 56.95 41.45 32.42
C ALA A 356 57.04 40.73 31.06
N ASP A 357 56.04 39.90 30.76
CA ASP A 357 56.00 39.08 29.54
C ASP A 357 56.11 39.94 28.27
N GLU A 358 57.28 39.91 27.61
CA GLU A 358 57.43 40.53 26.28
C GLU A 358 56.43 39.93 25.27
N PRO A 359 55.86 40.72 24.34
CA PRO A 359 54.92 40.25 23.32
C PRO A 359 55.48 39.08 22.51
N VAL A 360 54.64 38.09 22.21
CA VAL A 360 55.03 36.82 21.56
C VAL A 360 55.78 37.06 20.23
N TRP A 361 55.32 38.02 19.42
CA TRP A 361 55.95 38.37 18.15
C TRP A 361 57.38 38.91 18.32
N MET A 362 57.65 39.67 19.40
CA MET A 362 58.98 40.23 19.67
C MET A 362 59.96 39.13 20.10
N LYS A 363 59.49 38.17 20.91
CA LYS A 363 60.26 36.97 21.29
C LYS A 363 60.60 36.12 20.06
N GLU A 364 59.67 35.99 19.12
CA GLU A 364 59.83 35.15 17.93
C GLU A 364 60.80 35.75 16.89
N ILE A 365 60.78 37.09 16.72
CA ILE A 365 61.78 37.79 15.90
C ILE A 365 63.16 37.73 16.56
N ARG A 366 63.29 37.97 17.87
CA ARG A 366 64.58 37.84 18.58
C ARG A 366 65.17 36.44 18.43
N ARG A 367 64.35 35.40 18.64
CA ARG A 367 64.79 34.00 18.44
C ARG A 367 65.25 33.72 17.01
N SER A 368 64.64 34.37 16.02
CA SER A 368 65.03 34.22 14.63
C SER A 368 66.32 34.98 14.30
N LEU A 369 66.55 36.14 14.93
CA LEU A 369 67.79 36.90 14.84
C LEU A 369 68.95 36.27 15.65
N ASP A 370 68.67 35.38 16.60
CA ASP A 370 69.71 34.66 17.35
C ASP A 370 70.26 33.43 16.61
N LYS A 371 69.71 33.09 15.44
CA LYS A 371 70.27 32.01 14.62
C LYS A 371 71.63 32.41 14.06
N ASN A 372 72.60 31.52 14.18
CA ASN A 372 73.94 31.74 13.64
C ASN A 372 73.95 31.66 12.12
N VAL A 373 74.67 32.58 11.49
CA VAL A 373 74.84 32.68 10.03
C VAL A 373 76.30 32.88 9.69
N SER A 374 76.74 32.28 8.58
CA SER A 374 78.04 32.54 7.95
C SER A 374 77.84 33.05 6.52
N PHE A 375 78.43 34.20 6.19
CA PHE A 375 78.41 34.77 4.84
C PHE A 375 79.67 35.61 4.57
N GLU A 376 79.99 35.80 3.30
CA GLU A 376 81.10 36.62 2.86
C GLU A 376 80.62 37.57 1.76
N PHE A 377 80.55 38.86 2.08
CA PHE A 377 80.23 39.92 1.14
C PHE A 377 81.53 40.60 0.70
N VAL A 378 81.71 40.73 -0.62
CA VAL A 378 82.84 41.43 -1.23
C VAL A 378 82.26 42.48 -2.17
N GLU A 379 82.37 43.76 -1.77
CA GLU A 379 81.85 44.94 -2.48
C GLU A 379 80.36 44.86 -2.84
N THR A 380 79.56 44.20 -2.00
CA THR A 380 78.12 44.00 -2.23
C THR A 380 77.31 45.22 -1.77
N PRO A 381 76.35 45.74 -2.56
CA PRO A 381 75.49 46.85 -2.12
C PRO A 381 74.72 46.49 -0.84
N LEU A 382 74.53 47.47 0.05
CA LEU A 382 73.85 47.28 1.34
C LEU A 382 72.42 46.75 1.16
N THR A 383 71.69 47.23 0.14
CA THR A 383 70.33 46.74 -0.11
C THR A 383 70.30 45.26 -0.47
N GLU A 384 71.24 44.81 -1.32
CA GLU A 384 71.38 43.39 -1.69
C GLU A 384 71.81 42.53 -0.50
N ALA A 385 72.72 43.04 0.34
CA ALA A 385 73.15 42.35 1.56
C ALA A 385 72.00 42.13 2.55
N VAL A 386 71.14 43.14 2.75
CA VAL A 386 69.95 43.03 3.63
C VAL A 386 68.90 42.09 3.02
N GLN A 387 68.68 42.14 1.70
CA GLN A 387 67.78 41.20 1.02
C GLN A 387 68.26 39.75 1.11
N PHE A 388 69.57 39.52 1.02
CA PHE A 388 70.15 38.19 1.23
C PHE A 388 69.86 37.67 2.65
N LEU A 389 70.05 38.51 3.67
CA LEU A 389 69.75 38.16 5.06
C LEU A 389 68.25 37.90 5.30
N GLN A 390 67.38 38.67 4.65
CA GLN A 390 65.93 38.47 4.66
C GLN A 390 65.55 37.13 4.02
N ALA A 391 66.10 36.79 2.85
CA ALA A 391 65.83 35.54 2.16
C ALA A 391 66.28 34.31 2.97
N LEU A 392 67.43 34.42 3.66
CA LEU A 392 67.97 33.31 4.46
C LEU A 392 67.14 33.04 5.73
N THR A 393 66.68 34.09 6.40
CA THR A 393 66.07 33.98 7.74
C THR A 393 64.56 34.14 7.76
N LYS A 394 63.97 34.56 6.64
CA LYS A 394 62.54 34.82 6.44
C LYS A 394 61.96 35.86 7.41
N VAL A 395 62.80 36.66 8.06
CA VAL A 395 62.36 37.78 8.92
C VAL A 395 62.06 38.98 8.04
N ASN A 396 60.94 39.67 8.27
CA ASN A 396 60.60 40.87 7.52
C ASN A 396 61.49 42.05 7.96
N ILE A 397 62.38 42.49 7.08
CA ILE A 397 63.30 43.62 7.33
C ILE A 397 62.87 44.77 6.41
N ILE A 398 62.49 45.89 7.00
CA ILE A 398 62.04 47.09 6.28
C ILE A 398 63.11 48.17 6.42
N PHE A 399 63.57 48.67 5.28
CA PHE A 399 64.55 49.74 5.20
C PHE A 399 63.85 51.08 4.97
N ASP A 400 64.18 52.09 5.78
CA ASP A 400 63.64 53.44 5.61
C ASP A 400 64.28 54.15 4.39
N PRO A 401 63.54 54.49 3.32
CA PRO A 401 64.11 55.11 2.12
C PRO A 401 64.80 56.45 2.41
N ARG A 402 64.37 57.18 3.44
CA ARG A 402 64.98 58.47 3.83
C ARG A 402 66.37 58.30 4.45
N ALA A 403 66.60 57.17 5.12
CA ALA A 403 67.90 56.85 5.69
C ALA A 403 68.93 56.52 4.60
N LEU A 404 68.49 55.97 3.46
CA LEU A 404 69.35 55.66 2.30
C LEU A 404 69.83 56.94 1.58
N GLU A 405 68.94 57.92 1.39
CA GLU A 405 69.27 59.20 0.77
C GLU A 405 70.35 59.96 1.55
N GLN A 406 70.32 59.86 2.88
CA GLN A 406 71.24 60.57 3.78
C GLN A 406 72.67 59.99 3.79
N ILE A 407 72.84 58.74 3.38
CA ILE A 407 74.14 58.04 3.32
C ILE A 407 74.81 58.23 1.94
N GLY A 408 74.10 58.82 0.96
CA GLY A 408 74.65 59.12 -0.36
C GLY A 408 74.55 57.98 -1.37
N GLY A 409 73.56 57.09 -1.21
CA GLY A 409 73.28 55.97 -2.13
C GLY A 409 73.68 54.60 -1.55
N ASP A 410 73.59 53.56 -2.40
CA ASP A 410 73.82 52.18 -1.98
C ASP A 410 75.33 51.89 -1.86
N MET A 411 75.84 51.96 -0.63
CA MET A 411 77.26 51.80 -0.32
C MET A 411 77.68 50.32 -0.42
N PRO A 412 78.78 49.99 -1.13
CA PRO A 412 79.28 48.61 -1.17
C PRO A 412 79.93 48.25 0.17
N ILE A 413 79.56 47.09 0.73
CA ILE A 413 80.04 46.59 2.01
C ILE A 413 80.87 45.33 1.78
N THR A 414 82.05 45.29 2.40
CA THR A 414 82.92 44.11 2.47
C THR A 414 82.92 43.59 3.90
N LEU A 415 82.27 42.44 4.14
CA LEU A 415 82.21 41.82 5.46
C LEU A 415 82.20 40.30 5.37
N ARG A 416 83.13 39.66 6.08
CA ARG A 416 83.20 38.21 6.23
C ARG A 416 82.83 37.81 7.65
N VAL A 417 81.78 37.02 7.80
CA VAL A 417 81.27 36.55 9.08
C VAL A 417 81.17 35.04 9.06
N THR A 418 81.74 34.38 10.08
CA THR A 418 81.65 32.93 10.27
C THR A 418 80.99 32.64 11.61
N ASP A 419 79.89 31.89 11.58
CA ASP A 419 79.14 31.38 12.74
C ASP A 419 78.77 32.44 13.81
N MET A 420 78.16 33.55 13.37
CA MET A 420 77.72 34.64 14.25
C MET A 420 76.19 34.76 14.28
N PRO A 421 75.55 35.04 15.44
CA PRO A 421 74.11 35.29 15.48
C PRO A 421 73.75 36.50 14.60
N LEU A 422 72.68 36.37 13.84
CA LEU A 422 72.25 37.36 12.86
C LEU A 422 72.06 38.76 13.46
N HIS A 423 71.57 38.88 14.70
CA HIS A 423 71.38 40.17 15.36
C HIS A 423 72.69 40.97 15.47
N LEU A 424 73.82 40.29 15.73
CA LEU A 424 75.15 40.91 15.76
C LEU A 424 75.66 41.17 14.37
N ALA A 425 75.51 40.20 13.45
CA ALA A 425 75.96 40.35 12.07
C ALA A 425 75.26 41.55 11.38
N LEU A 426 73.95 41.69 11.56
CA LEU A 426 73.16 42.83 11.09
C LEU A 426 73.62 44.13 11.74
N LYS A 427 73.85 44.13 13.06
CA LYS A 427 74.36 45.31 13.78
C LYS A 427 75.73 45.76 13.25
N TRP A 428 76.61 44.82 12.90
CA TRP A 428 77.91 45.14 12.30
C TRP A 428 77.75 45.75 10.91
N ILE A 429 76.94 45.13 10.04
CA ILE A 429 76.66 45.66 8.68
C ILE A 429 76.11 47.09 8.78
N LEU A 430 75.10 47.31 9.65
CA LEU A 430 74.49 48.62 9.82
C LEU A 430 75.45 49.64 10.44
N ARG A 431 76.34 49.21 11.33
CA ARG A 431 77.38 50.08 11.90
C ARG A 431 78.35 50.60 10.85
N LEU A 432 78.72 49.79 9.84
CA LEU A 432 79.54 50.29 8.72
C LEU A 432 78.82 51.40 7.94
N ALA A 433 77.49 51.35 7.86
CA ALA A 433 76.65 52.33 7.19
C ALA A 433 76.12 53.46 8.11
N ASN A 434 76.54 53.52 9.39
CA ASN A 434 76.00 54.44 10.42
C ASN A 434 74.46 54.36 10.61
N LEU A 435 73.89 53.16 10.46
CA LEU A 435 72.49 52.84 10.72
C LEU A 435 72.34 51.98 11.97
N ASP A 436 71.12 51.92 12.50
CA ASP A 436 70.75 51.00 13.57
C ASP A 436 69.37 50.38 13.29
N TYR A 437 68.95 49.40 14.09
CA TYR A 437 67.63 48.78 13.92
C TYR A 437 66.83 48.71 15.22
N THR A 438 65.51 48.76 15.10
CA THR A 438 64.57 48.48 16.21
C THR A 438 63.47 47.53 15.76
N LEU A 439 62.85 46.85 16.73
CA LEU A 439 61.70 45.97 16.49
C LEU A 439 60.43 46.81 16.61
N LYS A 440 59.71 46.99 15.51
CA LYS A 440 58.48 47.78 15.48
C LYS A 440 57.50 47.16 14.48
N ASP A 441 56.22 47.13 14.84
CA ASP A 441 55.12 46.68 13.97
C ASP A 441 55.39 45.31 13.29
N GLU A 442 55.83 44.32 14.09
CA GLU A 442 56.14 42.95 13.64
C GLU A 442 57.28 42.82 12.59
N ALA A 443 58.09 43.87 12.42
CA ALA A 443 59.23 43.87 11.51
C ALA A 443 60.50 44.43 12.16
N VAL A 444 61.65 44.12 11.57
CA VAL A 444 62.93 44.77 11.88
C VAL A 444 63.00 46.05 11.07
N PHE A 445 62.92 47.20 11.73
CA PHE A 445 62.96 48.51 11.09
C PHE A 445 64.37 49.09 11.15
N ILE A 446 64.98 49.35 9.99
CA ILE A 446 66.33 49.90 9.87
C ILE A 446 66.24 51.39 9.50
N SER A 447 66.80 52.25 10.33
CA SER A 447 66.89 53.70 10.08
C SER A 447 68.08 54.32 10.81
N THR A 448 68.25 55.64 10.73
CA THR A 448 69.30 56.33 11.50
C THR A 448 68.90 56.44 12.98
N SER A 449 69.89 56.37 13.88
CA SER A 449 69.68 56.39 15.34
C SER A 449 68.79 57.54 15.84
N ARG A 450 68.76 58.68 15.12
CA ARG A 450 67.92 59.83 15.45
C ARG A 450 66.41 59.57 15.34
N TYR A 451 65.98 58.68 14.45
CA TYR A 451 64.56 58.41 14.20
C TYR A 451 64.05 57.13 14.89
N LEU A 452 64.92 56.39 15.58
CA LEU A 452 64.61 55.12 16.25
C LEU A 452 64.21 55.26 17.73
N ALA A 453 64.21 56.48 18.30
CA ALA A 453 63.79 56.71 19.68
C ALA A 453 62.27 56.54 19.84
N GLY A 454 61.85 55.37 20.36
CA GLY A 454 60.46 54.96 20.59
C GLY A 454 59.90 55.34 21.97
N GLU A 455 58.59 55.09 22.13
CA GLU A 455 57.67 55.55 23.19
C GLU A 455 58.13 55.33 24.65
N VAL A 456 57.79 56.27 25.53
CA VAL A 456 58.10 56.24 26.97
C VAL A 456 56.95 55.59 27.75
N GLU A 457 57.17 54.46 28.42
CA GLU A 457 56.18 53.81 29.30
C GLU A 457 56.37 54.19 30.78
N LEU A 458 55.27 54.39 31.50
CA LEU A 458 55.25 54.76 32.93
C LEU A 458 55.05 53.51 33.80
N ARG A 459 55.99 53.24 34.73
CA ARG A 459 55.92 52.10 35.68
C ARG A 459 55.73 52.61 37.11
N VAL A 460 54.85 51.93 37.86
CA VAL A 460 54.58 52.23 39.27
C VAL A 460 55.15 51.11 40.14
N TYR A 461 55.85 51.47 41.20
CA TYR A 461 56.40 50.56 42.20
C TYR A 461 55.65 50.78 43.52
N ASP A 462 55.18 49.70 44.14
CA ASP A 462 54.62 49.72 45.50
C ASP A 462 55.76 49.42 46.49
N VAL A 463 55.88 50.20 47.58
CA VAL A 463 57.04 50.17 48.50
C VAL A 463 56.68 49.53 49.83
#